data_AF-A0A162RT80-F1
#
_entry.id   AF-A0A162RT80-F1
#
_cell.length_a   1.000
_cell.length_b   1.000
_cell.length_c   1.000
_cell.angle_alpha   90.00
_cell.angle_beta   90.00
_cell.angle_gamma   90.00
#
_symmetry.space_group_name_H-M   'P 1'
#
loop_
_entity.id
_entity.type
_entity.pdbx_description
1 polymer ?
#
loop_
_entity_poly.entity_id
_entity_poly.type
_entity_poly.pdbx_seq_one_letter_code
_entity_poly.pdbx_strand_id
1 'polypeptide(L)'
;MAMESTAEFPQGFFFIRCKSQPFAVDVNGGSMTNDATIIIWPQKMVDSINQLWMHEEGFLINKKSGLVLDIRGGSIERDKVIIQYARKPGLAHNQRWTYQNGFIFPTSAPHLVLDIRNGEFRNGSTVYLNTKNLHSKTQQWIIQPFENEKSINELALLRPSPR
;
A
#
# COMPACT_ATOMS: atom_id res chain seq x y z
N MET A 1 1.10 4.88 21.66
CA MET A 1 2.44 5.34 21.25
C MET A 1 2.65 4.99 19.79
N ALA A 2 2.71 6.03 18.94
CA ALA A 2 2.77 5.93 17.49
C ALA A 2 4.11 5.32 17.03
N MET A 3 4.05 4.38 16.10
CA MET A 3 5.23 3.86 15.41
C MET A 3 5.77 4.97 14.51
N GLU A 4 7.08 5.24 14.57
CA GLU A 4 7.74 6.27 13.78
C GLU A 4 7.49 6.02 12.28
N SER A 5 6.90 7.02 11.62
CA SER A 5 6.75 7.05 10.17
C SER A 5 8.12 7.29 9.52
N THR A 6 8.48 6.49 8.52
CA THR A 6 9.73 6.70 7.76
C THR A 6 9.54 7.76 6.68
N ALA A 7 10.63 8.42 6.26
CA ALA A 7 10.62 9.38 5.15
C ALA A 7 10.63 8.72 3.76
N GLU A 8 11.05 7.45 3.70
CA GLU A 8 11.17 6.61 2.51
C GLU A 8 10.60 5.20 2.80
N PHE A 9 10.53 4.33 1.80
CA PHE A 9 10.16 2.93 2.06
C PHE A 9 11.27 2.21 2.85
N PRO A 10 10.95 1.55 3.98
CA PRO A 10 11.92 0.80 4.76
C PRO A 10 12.30 -0.52 4.08
N GLN A 11 13.38 -1.14 4.56
CA GLN A 11 13.64 -2.55 4.27
C GLN A 11 12.60 -3.44 4.98
N GLY A 12 12.31 -4.59 4.39
CA GLY A 12 11.36 -5.55 4.95
C GLY A 12 9.89 -5.20 4.68
N PHE A 13 8.99 -5.85 5.42
CA PHE A 13 7.56 -5.66 5.25
C PHE A 13 7.05 -4.44 6.02
N PHE A 14 6.01 -3.80 5.49
CA PHE A 14 5.33 -2.66 6.10
C PHE A 14 3.86 -2.61 5.70
N PHE A 15 3.08 -1.89 6.50
CA PHE A 15 1.76 -1.42 6.11
C PHE A 15 1.86 -0.07 5.43
N ILE A 16 1.05 0.14 4.39
CA ILE A 16 0.77 1.46 3.82
C ILE A 16 -0.56 1.92 4.41
N ARG A 17 -0.53 2.87 5.34
CA ARG A 17 -1.71 3.33 6.09
C ARG A 17 -2.25 4.65 5.59
N CYS A 18 -3.56 4.83 5.66
CA CYS A 18 -4.16 6.15 5.57
C CYS A 18 -3.68 7.01 6.75
N LYS A 19 -3.16 8.21 6.49
CA LYS A 19 -2.60 9.09 7.54
C LYS A 19 -3.65 9.52 8.56
N SER A 20 -4.89 9.76 8.13
CA SER A 20 -5.95 10.32 8.97
C SER A 20 -6.97 9.30 9.48
N GLN A 21 -6.87 8.02 9.12
CA GLN A 21 -7.90 7.01 9.40
C GLN A 21 -7.29 5.61 9.61
N PRO A 22 -7.95 4.68 10.33
CA PRO A 22 -7.39 3.37 10.68
C PRO A 22 -7.47 2.34 9.54
N PHE A 23 -7.24 2.75 8.30
CA PHE A 23 -7.25 1.89 7.12
C PHE A 23 -5.83 1.67 6.58
N ALA A 24 -5.63 0.53 5.92
CA ALA A 24 -4.42 0.18 5.19
C ALA A 24 -4.74 -0.23 3.75
N VAL A 25 -3.75 -0.10 2.87
CA VAL A 25 -3.81 -0.60 1.50
C VAL A 25 -3.87 -2.12 1.50
N ASP A 26 -4.90 -2.66 0.86
CA ASP A 26 -5.28 -4.07 0.90
C ASP A 26 -5.55 -4.59 -0.52
N VAL A 27 -5.08 -5.80 -0.83
CA VAL A 27 -5.48 -6.51 -2.05
C VAL A 27 -6.87 -7.09 -1.84
N ASN A 28 -7.86 -6.63 -2.61
CA ASN A 28 -9.26 -7.01 -2.43
C ASN A 28 -9.46 -8.53 -2.37
N GLY A 29 -10.16 -9.00 -1.34
CA GLY A 29 -10.39 -10.42 -1.05
C GLY A 29 -9.11 -11.22 -0.73
N GLY A 30 -7.96 -10.56 -0.61
CA GLY A 30 -6.64 -11.19 -0.55
C GLY A 30 -6.37 -12.08 -1.75
N SER A 31 -6.84 -11.69 -2.94
CA SER A 31 -6.61 -12.43 -4.18
C SER A 31 -5.12 -12.59 -4.47
N MET A 32 -4.76 -13.69 -5.13
CA MET A 32 -3.39 -13.95 -5.60
C MET A 32 -3.28 -13.87 -7.12
N THR A 33 -4.34 -13.44 -7.81
CA THR A 33 -4.37 -13.33 -9.26
C THR A 33 -4.05 -11.92 -9.72
N ASN A 34 -3.57 -11.81 -10.96
CA ASN A 34 -3.47 -10.56 -11.67
C ASN A 34 -4.82 -9.82 -11.69
N ASP A 35 -4.74 -8.49 -11.82
CA ASP A 35 -5.89 -7.60 -12.04
C ASP A 35 -6.83 -7.49 -10.82
N ALA A 36 -6.46 -8.05 -9.68
CA ALA A 36 -7.17 -7.81 -8.43
C ALA A 36 -6.99 -6.35 -8.00
N THR A 37 -8.11 -5.67 -7.76
CA THR A 37 -8.16 -4.26 -7.37
C THR A 37 -7.52 -4.04 -6.01
N ILE A 38 -6.80 -2.94 -5.89
CA ILE A 38 -6.29 -2.43 -4.63
C ILE A 38 -7.33 -1.52 -4.00
N ILE A 39 -7.61 -1.79 -2.73
CA ILE A 39 -8.60 -1.07 -1.93
C ILE A 39 -7.95 -0.58 -0.64
N ILE A 40 -8.71 0.17 0.15
CA ILE A 40 -8.44 0.35 1.57
C ILE A 40 -9.37 -0.52 2.41
N TRP A 41 -8.83 -1.07 3.49
CA TRP A 41 -9.58 -1.88 4.46
C TRP A 41 -9.09 -1.57 5.88
N PRO A 42 -9.91 -1.72 6.94
CA PRO A 42 -9.43 -1.58 8.30
C PRO A 42 -8.16 -2.40 8.52
N GLN A 43 -7.16 -1.80 9.15
CA GLN A 43 -5.89 -2.49 9.35
C GLN A 43 -6.11 -3.75 10.20
N LYS A 44 -5.63 -4.87 9.69
CA LYS A 44 -5.74 -6.16 10.35
C LYS A 44 -4.52 -6.42 11.24
N MET A 45 -4.79 -6.97 12.42
CA MET A 45 -3.76 -7.45 13.34
C MET A 45 -3.47 -8.96 13.16
N VAL A 46 -4.44 -9.70 12.62
CA VAL A 46 -4.37 -11.14 12.33
C VAL A 46 -4.69 -11.34 10.85
N ASP A 47 -4.03 -12.32 10.20
CA ASP A 47 -4.18 -12.60 8.77
C ASP A 47 -4.04 -11.36 7.88
N SER A 48 -3.10 -10.49 8.25
CA SER A 48 -2.84 -9.19 7.63
C SER A 48 -1.92 -9.26 6.40
N ILE A 49 -1.52 -10.45 5.96
CA ILE A 49 -0.50 -10.63 4.92
C ILE A 49 -0.88 -10.06 3.54
N ASN A 50 -2.17 -9.86 3.24
CA ASN A 50 -2.61 -9.14 2.04
C ASN A 50 -2.58 -7.61 2.17
N GLN A 51 -2.28 -7.08 3.36
CA GLN A 51 -2.05 -5.65 3.65
C GLN A 51 -0.57 -5.32 3.86
N LEU A 52 0.30 -6.34 3.79
CA LEU A 52 1.73 -6.19 3.95
C LEU A 52 2.40 -6.05 2.59
N TRP A 53 3.26 -5.04 2.49
CA TRP A 53 3.99 -4.67 1.30
C TRP A 53 5.49 -4.62 1.59
N MET A 54 6.30 -4.87 0.57
CA MET A 54 7.74 -4.70 0.60
C MET A 54 8.16 -3.85 -0.60
N HIS A 55 9.22 -3.08 -0.45
CA HIS A 55 9.76 -2.26 -1.53
C HIS A 55 11.12 -2.82 -1.99
N GLU A 56 11.22 -3.11 -3.29
CA GLU A 56 12.46 -3.57 -3.92
C GLU A 56 12.57 -2.93 -5.32
N GLU A 57 13.64 -2.18 -5.56
CA GLU A 57 13.92 -1.56 -6.89
C GLU A 57 12.73 -0.75 -7.47
N GLY A 58 11.96 -0.06 -6.62
CA GLY A 58 10.78 0.70 -7.04
C GLY A 58 9.49 -0.14 -7.13
N PHE A 59 9.54 -1.46 -7.02
CA PHE A 59 8.34 -2.29 -6.94
C PHE A 59 7.79 -2.31 -5.53
N LEU A 60 6.47 -2.21 -5.40
CA LEU A 60 5.75 -2.52 -4.16
C LEU A 60 5.14 -3.92 -4.29
N ILE A 61 5.73 -4.89 -3.59
CA ILE A 61 5.40 -6.32 -3.66
C ILE A 61 4.46 -6.67 -2.51
N ASN A 62 3.32 -7.29 -2.80
CA ASN A 62 2.41 -7.77 -1.77
C ASN A 62 2.93 -9.07 -1.16
N LYS A 63 2.92 -9.18 0.19
CA LYS A 63 3.43 -10.38 0.89
C LYS A 63 2.63 -11.64 0.59
N LYS A 64 1.31 -11.55 0.42
CA LYS A 64 0.45 -12.74 0.19
C LYS A 64 0.60 -13.29 -1.22
N SER A 65 0.56 -12.42 -2.23
CA SER A 65 0.51 -12.84 -3.64
C SER A 65 1.87 -12.88 -4.33
N GLY A 66 2.86 -12.12 -3.84
CA GLY A 66 4.13 -11.89 -4.55
C GLY A 66 3.99 -11.01 -5.80
N LEU A 67 2.78 -10.53 -6.10
CA LEU A 67 2.50 -9.61 -7.20
C LEU A 67 2.82 -8.17 -6.79
N VAL A 68 2.98 -7.29 -7.79
CA VAL A 68 3.38 -5.89 -7.58
C VAL A 68 2.22 -4.93 -7.81
N LEU A 69 2.26 -3.79 -7.14
CA LEU A 69 1.35 -2.67 -7.35
C LEU A 69 1.49 -2.12 -8.78
N ASP A 70 0.39 -2.04 -9.51
CA ASP A 70 0.37 -1.76 -10.95
C ASP A 70 -0.76 -0.77 -11.31
N ILE A 71 -0.46 0.18 -12.19
CA ILE A 71 -1.47 1.06 -12.80
C ILE A 71 -2.14 0.30 -13.94
N ARG A 72 -3.44 -0.01 -13.78
CA ARG A 72 -4.21 -0.82 -14.72
C ARG A 72 -4.15 -0.28 -16.14
N GLY A 73 -3.85 -1.15 -17.10
CA GLY A 73 -3.70 -0.79 -18.52
C GLY A 73 -2.37 -0.13 -18.89
N GLY A 74 -1.49 0.17 -17.93
CA GLY A 74 -0.11 0.64 -18.16
C GLY A 74 0.05 2.13 -18.47
N SER A 75 -1.01 2.82 -18.90
CA SER A 75 -1.01 4.26 -19.11
C SER A 75 -0.94 5.02 -17.78
N ILE A 76 0.06 5.88 -17.61
CA ILE A 76 0.24 6.70 -16.40
C ILE A 76 -0.52 8.02 -16.57
N GLU A 77 -1.82 7.97 -16.28
CA GLU A 77 -2.73 9.12 -16.36
C GLU A 77 -3.73 9.09 -15.19
N ARG A 78 -4.38 10.22 -14.93
CA ARG A 78 -5.41 10.33 -13.89
C ARG A 78 -6.56 9.33 -14.12
N ASP A 79 -7.32 9.07 -13.06
CA ASP A 79 -8.50 8.19 -13.02
C ASP A 79 -8.23 6.69 -13.21
N LYS A 80 -6.95 6.28 -13.30
CA LYS A 80 -6.59 4.87 -13.45
C LYS A 80 -6.72 4.11 -12.14
N VAL A 81 -7.38 2.97 -12.19
CA VAL A 81 -7.48 2.04 -11.06
C VAL A 81 -6.12 1.41 -10.77
N ILE A 82 -5.80 1.26 -9.49
CA ILE A 82 -4.63 0.50 -9.06
C ILE A 82 -5.02 -0.95 -8.81
N ILE A 83 -4.20 -1.85 -9.33
CA ILE A 83 -4.35 -3.30 -9.23
C ILE A 83 -3.05 -3.92 -8.72
N GLN A 84 -3.05 -5.23 -8.47
CA GLN A 84 -1.83 -6.01 -8.48
C GLN A 84 -1.64 -6.72 -9.83
N TYR A 85 -0.39 -6.90 -10.24
CA TYR A 85 -0.05 -7.66 -11.44
C TYR A 85 1.33 -8.31 -11.32
N ALA A 86 1.61 -9.29 -12.17
CA ALA A 86 2.95 -9.87 -12.29
C ALA A 86 4.00 -8.78 -12.58
N ARG A 87 5.17 -8.91 -11.94
CA ARG A 87 6.31 -8.01 -12.15
C ARG A 87 6.72 -8.05 -13.63
N LYS A 88 6.67 -6.90 -14.30
CA LYS A 88 7.05 -6.75 -15.71
C LYS A 88 8.58 -6.61 -15.82
N PRO A 89 9.19 -7.15 -16.90
CA PRO A 89 10.61 -6.97 -17.14
C PRO A 89 10.93 -5.52 -17.59
N GLY A 90 12.21 -5.17 -17.58
CA GLY A 90 12.70 -3.88 -18.06
C GLY A 90 12.32 -2.71 -17.15
N LEU A 91 11.99 -1.56 -17.76
CA LEU A 91 11.74 -0.32 -17.03
C LEU A 91 10.47 -0.35 -16.18
N ALA A 92 9.43 -1.06 -16.63
CA ALA A 92 8.16 -1.27 -15.91
C ALA A 92 7.60 0.00 -15.23
N HIS A 93 7.59 1.14 -15.93
CA HIS A 93 7.25 2.45 -15.34
C HIS A 93 5.92 2.48 -14.59
N ASN A 94 4.92 1.71 -15.06
CA ASN A 94 3.61 1.63 -14.44
C ASN A 94 3.57 0.77 -13.14
N GLN A 95 4.71 0.23 -12.72
CA GLN A 95 4.93 -0.57 -11.52
C GLN A 95 6.08 -0.01 -10.64
N ARG A 96 6.58 1.19 -10.97
CA ARG A 96 7.68 1.87 -10.27
C ARG A 96 7.11 2.98 -9.40
N TRP A 97 7.32 2.87 -8.09
CA TRP A 97 6.72 3.73 -7.10
C TRP A 97 7.78 4.39 -6.24
N THR A 98 7.51 5.63 -5.86
CA THR A 98 8.31 6.40 -4.91
C THR A 98 7.40 6.90 -3.81
N TYR A 99 7.90 6.90 -2.58
CA TYR A 99 7.22 7.51 -1.44
C TYR A 99 8.03 8.70 -0.95
N GLN A 100 7.39 9.85 -0.85
CA GLN A 100 8.01 11.08 -0.34
C GLN A 100 6.91 11.99 0.25
N ASN A 101 7.18 12.55 1.43
CA ASN A 101 6.31 13.55 2.08
C ASN A 101 4.84 13.10 2.22
N GLY A 102 4.62 11.81 2.54
CA GLY A 102 3.29 11.25 2.69
C GLY A 102 2.59 10.87 1.38
N PHE A 103 3.21 11.07 0.22
CA PHE A 103 2.63 10.71 -1.08
C PHE A 103 3.34 9.51 -1.67
N ILE A 104 2.56 8.59 -2.26
CA ILE A 104 3.07 7.51 -3.11
C ILE A 104 2.73 7.86 -4.56
N PHE A 105 3.71 7.84 -5.44
CA PHE A 105 3.55 8.24 -6.84
C PHE A 105 4.38 7.39 -7.79
N PRO A 106 3.99 7.30 -9.08
CA PRO A 106 4.82 6.67 -10.09
C PRO A 106 6.13 7.44 -10.23
N THR A 107 7.27 6.77 -10.22
CA THR A 107 8.60 7.44 -10.25
C THR A 107 8.75 8.36 -11.45
N SER A 108 8.15 8.02 -12.60
CA SER A 108 8.18 8.83 -13.82
C SER A 108 7.15 9.97 -13.86
N ALA A 109 6.23 10.07 -12.89
CA ALA A 109 5.14 11.05 -12.90
C ALA A 109 4.78 11.54 -11.46
N PRO A 110 5.66 12.32 -10.80
CA PRO A 110 5.46 12.77 -9.41
C PRO A 110 4.30 13.75 -9.19
N HIS A 111 3.67 14.21 -10.28
CA HIS A 111 2.46 15.04 -10.25
C HIS A 111 1.17 14.22 -10.10
N LEU A 112 1.24 12.89 -10.24
CA LEU A 112 0.15 11.95 -9.97
C LEU A 112 0.47 11.12 -8.73
N VAL A 113 -0.52 10.81 -7.90
CA VAL A 113 -0.34 10.10 -6.63
C VAL A 113 -1.46 9.07 -6.41
N LEU A 114 -1.21 8.12 -5.52
CA LEU A 114 -2.24 7.24 -4.99
C LEU A 114 -3.27 8.03 -4.18
N ASP A 115 -4.53 7.82 -4.51
CA ASP A 115 -5.68 8.47 -3.91
C ASP A 115 -6.79 7.42 -3.65
N ILE A 116 -7.71 7.75 -2.76
CA ILE A 116 -8.89 6.93 -2.45
C ILE A 116 -10.06 7.50 -3.22
N ARG A 117 -10.66 6.66 -4.07
CA ARG A 117 -11.74 7.07 -4.97
C ARG A 117 -12.92 7.64 -4.17
N ASN A 118 -13.52 8.70 -4.72
CA ASN A 118 -14.61 9.49 -4.11
C ASN A 118 -14.26 10.22 -2.81
N GLY A 119 -13.01 10.16 -2.32
CA GLY A 119 -12.61 10.84 -1.09
C GLY A 119 -13.14 10.17 0.20
N GLU A 120 -13.62 8.94 0.11
CA GLU A 120 -14.34 8.28 1.20
C GLU A 120 -13.52 7.16 1.84
N PHE A 121 -13.27 7.27 3.14
CA PHE A 121 -12.64 6.23 3.93
C PHE A 121 -13.66 5.16 4.35
N ARG A 122 -14.02 4.28 3.41
CA ARG A 122 -14.91 3.14 3.66
C ARG A 122 -14.21 1.83 3.35
N ASN A 123 -14.70 0.77 3.98
CA ASN A 123 -14.28 -0.60 3.68
C ASN A 123 -14.46 -0.87 2.18
N GLY A 124 -13.37 -1.20 1.48
CA GLY A 124 -13.43 -1.53 0.06
C GLY A 124 -13.33 -0.33 -0.88
N SER A 125 -13.14 0.91 -0.38
CA SER A 125 -12.89 2.05 -1.26
C SER A 125 -11.66 1.78 -2.13
N THR A 126 -11.82 1.98 -3.44
CA THR A 126 -10.77 1.68 -4.43
C THR A 126 -9.64 2.69 -4.38
N VAL A 127 -8.41 2.21 -4.49
CA VAL A 127 -7.22 3.05 -4.70
C VAL A 127 -7.05 3.30 -6.20
N TYR A 128 -6.79 4.55 -6.56
CA TYR A 128 -6.64 4.98 -7.95
C TYR A 128 -5.55 6.06 -8.07
N LEU A 129 -5.13 6.32 -9.29
CA LEU A 129 -4.15 7.36 -9.61
C LEU A 129 -4.87 8.69 -9.87
N ASN A 130 -4.46 9.75 -9.16
CA ASN A 130 -5.06 11.08 -9.30
C ASN A 130 -4.00 12.19 -9.28
N THR A 131 -4.36 13.39 -9.68
CA THR A 131 -3.51 14.58 -9.54
C THR A 131 -3.19 14.86 -8.08
N LYS A 132 -1.91 15.13 -7.80
CA LYS A 132 -1.42 15.49 -6.47
C LYS A 132 -2.10 16.76 -5.96
N ASN A 133 -2.71 16.66 -4.78
CA ASN A 133 -3.35 17.74 -4.06
C ASN A 133 -2.81 17.77 -2.62
N LEU A 134 -2.09 18.84 -2.27
CA LEU A 134 -1.45 18.99 -0.96
C LEU A 134 -2.44 19.09 0.21
N HIS A 135 -3.70 19.40 -0.06
CA HIS A 135 -4.75 19.53 0.94
C HIS A 135 -5.62 18.25 1.05
N SER A 136 -5.40 17.27 0.16
CA SER A 136 -6.19 16.04 0.17
C SER A 136 -5.70 15.06 1.23
N LYS A 137 -6.57 14.77 2.21
CA LYS A 137 -6.29 13.75 3.24
C LYS A 137 -6.29 12.33 2.68
N THR A 138 -6.99 12.08 1.58
CA THR A 138 -7.07 10.74 0.95
C THR A 138 -5.83 10.37 0.13
N GLN A 139 -4.93 11.34 -0.08
CA GLN A 139 -3.66 11.15 -0.79
C GLN A 139 -2.46 11.06 0.17
N GLN A 140 -2.72 11.03 1.48
CA GLN A 140 -1.69 11.07 2.51
C GLN A 140 -1.58 9.71 3.19
N TRP A 141 -0.39 9.13 3.09
CA TRP A 141 -0.06 7.80 3.55
C TRP A 141 1.00 7.85 4.66
N ILE A 142 0.95 6.88 5.57
CA ILE A 142 1.99 6.58 6.55
C ILE A 142 2.56 5.21 6.20
N ILE A 143 3.89 5.12 6.11
CA ILE A 143 4.58 3.83 6.03
C ILE A 143 4.88 3.37 7.45
N GLN A 144 4.26 2.26 7.85
CA GLN A 144 4.42 1.66 9.17
C GLN A 144 5.16 0.32 9.02
N PRO A 145 6.44 0.23 9.41
CA PRO A 145 7.19 -1.03 9.40
C PRO A 145 6.46 -2.15 10.17
N PHE A 146 6.48 -3.36 9.62
CA PHE A 146 5.97 -4.58 10.25
C PHE A 146 7.13 -5.34 10.91
N GLU A 147 6.89 -5.93 12.10
CA GLU A 147 7.89 -6.63 12.92
C GLU A 147 9.02 -5.73 13.47
N ASN A 148 8.67 -4.55 14.00
CA ASN A 148 9.48 -3.94 15.07
C ASN A 148 9.17 -4.63 16.42
N GLU A 149 10.07 -4.51 17.42
CA GLU A 149 9.95 -5.17 18.74
C GLU A 149 8.55 -5.08 19.35
N LYS A 150 7.87 -3.95 19.16
CA LYS A 150 6.51 -3.73 19.66
C LYS A 150 5.47 -4.59 18.96
N SER A 151 5.51 -4.69 17.63
CA SER A 151 4.60 -5.58 16.89
C SER A 151 4.88 -7.06 17.16
N ILE A 152 6.14 -7.43 17.44
CA ILE A 152 6.48 -8.77 17.94
C ILE A 152 5.81 -9.02 19.30
N ASN A 153 5.88 -8.06 20.23
CA ASN A 153 5.26 -8.16 21.56
C ASN A 153 3.71 -8.18 21.49
N GLU A 154 3.09 -7.35 20.66
CA GLU A 154 1.63 -7.34 20.47
C GLU A 154 1.13 -8.64 19.80
N LEU A 155 1.86 -9.19 18.83
CA LEU A 155 1.56 -10.50 18.24
C LEU A 155 1.74 -11.64 19.23
N ALA A 156 2.72 -11.56 20.14
CA ALA A 156 2.94 -12.56 21.18
C ALA A 156 1.74 -12.62 22.16
N LEU A 157 1.12 -11.49 22.47
CA LEU A 157 -0.08 -11.42 23.33
C LEU A 157 -1.34 -12.00 22.69
N LEU A 158 -1.39 -12.07 21.35
CA LEU A 158 -2.51 -12.64 20.60
C LEU A 158 -2.34 -14.13 20.30
N ARG A 159 -1.16 -14.70 20.56
CA ARG A 159 -0.93 -16.14 20.42
C ARG A 159 -1.58 -16.86 21.61
N PRO A 160 -2.35 -17.94 21.38
CA PRO A 160 -2.82 -18.77 22.49
C PRO A 160 -1.61 -19.31 23.27
N SER A 161 -1.76 -19.41 24.59
CA SER A 161 -0.70 -19.96 25.45
C SER A 161 -0.23 -21.31 24.91
N PRO A 162 1.09 -21.58 24.91
CA PRO A 162 1.60 -22.91 24.58
C PRO A 162 0.90 -23.95 25.45
N ARG A 163 0.48 -25.06 24.83
CA ARG A 163 0.04 -26.24 25.58
C ARG A 163 1.22 -26.88 26.29
#